data_AF-V8N6J3-F1
#
_entry.id   AF-V8N6J3-F1
#
_cell.length_a   1.000
_cell.length_b   1.000
_cell.length_c   1.000
_cell.angle_alpha   90.00
_cell.angle_beta   90.00
_cell.angle_gamma   90.00
#
_symmetry.space_group_name_H-M   'P 1'
#
loop_
_entity.id
_entity.type
_entity.pdbx_description
1 polymer ?
#
loop_
_entity_poly.entity_id
_entity_poly.type
_entity_poly.pdbx_seq_one_letter_code
_entity_poly.pdbx_strand_id
1 'polypeptide(L)'
;MAGSLRAACKKEEAQLNGRKVVVVDTPGFDSGRSLDEYNAAEVTGDMKLCSPGPHVIVHVMDPLCSSQKEMKMAQMIQEMFGLKAKDYIILLVTHKNDLEGKSVAKFISSSDASRKKYFAECGNRCLAFNNKAKKAEREAQVAELMTMIDALVERNGDAPCYTEAMMKFK
;
A
#
# COMPACT_ATOMS: atom_id res chain seq x y z
N MET A 1 5.01 -7.02 -33.49
CA MET A 1 3.81 -7.25 -32.65
C MET A 1 4.20 -8.08 -31.45
N ALA A 2 4.11 -7.50 -30.26
CA ALA A 2 3.98 -8.20 -28.98
C ALA A 2 3.43 -7.15 -27.99
N GLY A 3 2.15 -6.80 -28.17
CA GLY A 3 1.45 -6.00 -27.18
C GLY A 3 1.26 -6.88 -25.96
N SER A 4 2.05 -6.66 -24.91
CA SER A 4 1.84 -7.29 -23.60
C SER A 4 0.39 -7.00 -23.19
N LEU A 5 -0.42 -8.05 -23.03
CA LEU A 5 -1.79 -7.96 -22.56
C LEU A 5 -1.72 -7.39 -21.12
N ARG A 6 -2.04 -6.11 -20.98
CA ARG A 6 -2.02 -5.42 -19.68
C ARG A 6 -3.11 -6.01 -18.79
N ALA A 7 -2.77 -6.35 -17.55
CA ALA A 7 -3.79 -6.50 -16.52
C ALA A 7 -4.31 -5.08 -16.19
N ALA A 8 -5.60 -4.84 -16.39
CA ALA A 8 -6.23 -3.58 -16.03
C ALA A 8 -6.47 -3.51 -14.52
N CYS A 9 -6.41 -2.30 -13.95
CA CYS A 9 -6.78 -2.06 -12.56
C CYS A 9 -8.20 -2.54 -12.29
N LYS A 10 -8.38 -3.16 -11.12
CA LYS A 10 -9.67 -3.72 -10.69
C LYS A 10 -10.18 -2.92 -9.52
N LYS A 11 -11.38 -2.37 -9.68
CA LYS A 11 -12.09 -1.66 -8.63
C LYS A 11 -13.15 -2.58 -8.05
N GLU A 12 -13.08 -2.81 -6.75
CA GLU A 12 -14.05 -3.58 -5.99
C GLU A 12 -14.64 -2.73 -4.87
N GLU A 13 -15.89 -2.98 -4.53
CA GLU A 13 -16.62 -2.22 -3.51
C GLU A 13 -17.25 -3.17 -2.49
N ALA A 14 -17.22 -2.79 -1.21
CA ALA A 14 -17.83 -3.54 -0.12
C ALA A 14 -18.45 -2.61 0.91
N GLN A 15 -19.46 -3.12 1.64
CA GLN A 15 -20.03 -2.46 2.81
C GLN A 15 -19.45 -3.09 4.09
N LEU A 16 -18.75 -2.31 4.90
CA LEU A 16 -18.21 -2.73 6.19
C LEU A 16 -18.84 -1.87 7.29
N ASN A 17 -19.67 -2.47 8.15
CA ASN A 17 -20.36 -1.78 9.26
C ASN A 17 -21.09 -0.50 8.80
N GLY A 18 -21.75 -0.55 7.63
CA GLY A 18 -22.47 0.59 7.04
C GLY A 18 -21.60 1.59 6.27
N ARG A 19 -20.28 1.46 6.29
CA ARG A 19 -19.34 2.28 5.52
C ARG A 19 -19.00 1.62 4.19
N LYS A 20 -19.09 2.41 3.11
CA LYS A 20 -18.65 2.00 1.78
C LYS A 20 -17.13 2.04 1.71
N VAL A 21 -16.53 0.91 1.39
CA VAL A 21 -15.09 0.76 1.13
C VAL A 21 -14.89 0.40 -0.33
N VAL A 22 -13.97 1.12 -0.96
CA VAL A 22 -13.58 0.92 -2.36
C VAL A 22 -12.10 0.56 -2.36
N VAL A 23 -11.76 -0.55 -3.02
CA VAL A 23 -10.39 -1.00 -3.20
C VAL A 23 -10.08 -0.98 -4.69
N VAL A 24 -8.97 -0.35 -5.07
CA VAL A 24 -8.44 -0.39 -6.43
C VAL A 24 -7.15 -1.21 -6.38
N ASP A 25 -7.19 -2.39 -7.00
CA ASP A 25 -6.02 -3.22 -7.23
C ASP A 25 -5.26 -2.67 -8.44
N THR A 26 -3.96 -2.43 -8.26
CA THR A 26 -3.05 -1.84 -9.25
C THR A 26 -2.06 -2.90 -9.75
N PRO A 27 -2.47 -3.80 -10.66
CA PRO A 27 -1.62 -4.85 -11.18
C PRO A 27 -0.42 -4.28 -11.94
N GLY A 28 0.75 -4.90 -11.72
CA GLY A 28 1.97 -4.60 -12.45
C GLY A 28 2.99 -3.71 -11.72
N PHE A 29 2.79 -3.46 -10.42
CA PHE A 29 3.88 -3.10 -9.51
C PHE A 29 4.76 -4.33 -9.17
N ASP A 30 4.18 -5.52 -9.15
CA ASP A 30 4.83 -6.80 -8.83
C ASP A 30 5.71 -7.37 -9.97
N SER A 31 5.53 -6.86 -11.20
CA SER A 31 6.04 -7.47 -12.45
C SER A 31 7.50 -7.16 -12.78
N GLY A 32 8.26 -6.54 -11.87
CA GLY A 32 9.67 -6.23 -12.08
C GLY A 32 9.93 -5.12 -13.11
N ARG A 33 8.87 -4.40 -13.51
CA ARG A 33 8.94 -3.29 -14.46
C ARG A 33 9.83 -2.16 -13.93
N SER A 34 10.51 -1.42 -14.81
CA SER A 34 11.17 -0.18 -14.45
C SER A 34 10.16 0.97 -14.29
N LEU A 35 10.57 2.06 -13.65
CA LEU A 35 9.74 3.27 -13.60
C LEU A 35 9.46 3.80 -15.01
N ASP A 36 10.42 3.67 -15.94
CA ASP A 36 10.25 4.08 -17.34
C ASP A 36 9.16 3.25 -18.06
N GLU A 37 8.98 1.99 -17.65
CA GLU A 37 7.94 1.10 -18.15
C GLU A 37 6.57 1.34 -17.50
N TYR A 38 6.53 2.02 -16.35
CA TYR A 38 5.32 2.44 -15.66
C TYR A 38 5.13 3.96 -15.83
N ASN A 39 4.58 4.34 -16.99
CA ASN A 39 4.50 5.74 -17.37
C ASN A 39 3.46 6.54 -16.56
N ALA A 40 3.62 7.87 -16.53
CA ALA A 40 2.74 8.79 -15.82
C ALA A 40 1.25 8.67 -16.17
N ALA A 41 0.91 8.21 -17.38
CA ALA A 41 -0.47 8.01 -17.81
C ALA A 41 -1.13 6.81 -17.09
N GLU A 42 -0.37 5.76 -16.78
CA GLU A 42 -0.86 4.63 -15.97
C GLU A 42 -1.16 5.09 -14.54
N VAL A 43 -0.22 5.79 -13.89
CA VAL A 43 -0.42 6.34 -12.53
C VAL A 43 -1.65 7.27 -12.48
N THR A 44 -1.79 8.13 -13.49
CA THR A 44 -2.93 9.05 -13.60
C THR A 44 -4.25 8.31 -13.84
N GLY A 45 -4.23 7.24 -14.64
CA GLY A 45 -5.38 6.36 -14.84
C GLY A 45 -5.83 5.71 -13.54
N ASP A 46 -4.89 5.22 -12.74
CA ASP A 46 -5.16 4.58 -11.45
C ASP A 46 -5.72 5.58 -10.44
N MET A 47 -5.15 6.79 -10.40
CA MET A 47 -5.65 7.89 -9.57
C MET A 47 -7.08 8.31 -9.91
N LYS A 48 -7.46 8.29 -11.20
CA LYS A 48 -8.83 8.59 -11.64
C LYS A 48 -9.85 7.57 -11.12
N LEU A 49 -9.47 6.30 -10.96
CA LEU A 49 -10.34 5.28 -10.36
C LEU A 49 -10.62 5.55 -8.88
N CYS A 50 -9.70 6.27 -8.23
CA CYS A 50 -9.75 6.63 -6.82
C CYS A 50 -10.34 8.04 -6.57
N SER A 51 -10.86 8.74 -7.58
CA SER A 51 -11.31 10.15 -7.45
C SER A 51 -12.22 10.39 -6.22
N PRO A 52 -11.97 11.43 -5.40
CA PRO A 52 -10.99 12.52 -5.58
C PRO A 52 -9.52 12.16 -5.30
N GLY A 53 -9.28 10.96 -4.78
CA GLY A 53 -7.97 10.42 -4.42
C GLY A 53 -8.10 9.33 -3.33
N PRO A 54 -7.12 8.43 -3.19
CA PRO A 54 -7.17 7.43 -2.14
C PRO A 54 -7.01 8.07 -0.75
N HIS A 55 -7.83 7.64 0.19
CA HIS A 55 -7.68 7.95 1.63
C HIS A 55 -6.41 7.29 2.20
N VAL A 56 -6.03 6.15 1.64
CA VAL A 56 -4.87 5.36 2.04
C VAL A 56 -4.28 4.67 0.82
N ILE A 57 -2.95 4.62 0.77
CA ILE A 57 -2.18 3.79 -0.15
C ILE A 57 -1.65 2.61 0.66
N VAL A 58 -1.98 1.38 0.25
CA VAL A 58 -1.53 0.17 0.95
C VAL A 58 -0.36 -0.43 0.18
N HIS A 59 0.84 -0.39 0.76
CA HIS A 59 1.98 -1.11 0.21
C HIS A 59 2.03 -2.49 0.84
N VAL A 60 1.70 -3.50 0.04
CA VAL A 60 1.74 -4.91 0.42
C VAL A 60 3.19 -5.41 0.37
N MET A 61 3.74 -5.76 1.53
CA MET A 61 5.09 -6.30 1.68
C MET A 61 5.03 -7.82 1.86
N ASP A 62 5.97 -8.53 1.25
CA ASP A 62 6.10 -9.98 1.39
C ASP A 62 7.41 -10.27 2.14
N PRO A 63 7.37 -10.81 3.37
CA PRO A 63 8.57 -11.07 4.14
C PRO A 63 9.56 -12.04 3.46
N LEU A 64 9.08 -12.85 2.50
CA LEU A 64 9.90 -13.75 1.70
C LEU A 64 10.59 -13.05 0.51
N CYS A 65 10.16 -11.83 0.19
CA CYS A 65 10.76 -11.00 -0.85
C CYS A 65 12.10 -10.41 -0.40
N SER A 66 13.02 -10.22 -1.34
CA SER A 66 14.30 -9.60 -1.06
C SER A 66 14.13 -8.12 -0.72
N SER A 67 14.92 -7.63 0.25
CA SER A 67 14.92 -6.22 0.64
C SER A 67 15.18 -5.29 -0.55
N GLN A 68 16.06 -5.68 -1.46
CA GLN A 68 16.34 -4.91 -2.68
C GLN A 68 15.11 -4.72 -3.57
N LYS A 69 14.31 -5.79 -3.77
CA LYS A 69 13.10 -5.70 -4.60
C LYS A 69 12.05 -4.81 -3.93
N GLU A 70 11.82 -4.98 -2.63
CA GLU A 70 10.87 -4.14 -1.89
C GLU A 70 11.29 -2.68 -1.84
N MET A 71 12.59 -2.39 -1.65
CA MET A 71 13.07 -1.00 -1.63
C MET A 71 13.01 -0.34 -3.01
N LYS A 72 13.18 -1.11 -4.09
CA LYS A 72 12.90 -0.63 -5.45
C LYS A 72 11.43 -0.25 -5.62
N MET A 73 10.50 -1.04 -5.06
CA MET A 73 9.07 -0.71 -5.05
C MET A 73 8.78 0.55 -4.24
N ALA A 74 9.36 0.66 -3.04
CA ALA A 74 9.22 1.83 -2.19
C ALA A 74 9.71 3.10 -2.91
N GLN A 75 10.85 3.01 -3.60
CA GLN A 75 11.40 4.10 -4.40
C GLN A 75 10.45 4.48 -5.55
N MET A 76 9.92 3.50 -6.31
CA MET A 76 8.96 3.77 -7.38
C MET A 76 7.72 4.50 -6.84
N ILE A 77 7.15 4.02 -5.72
CA ILE A 77 6.02 4.68 -5.05
C ILE A 77 6.35 6.15 -4.72
N GLN A 78 7.54 6.41 -4.17
CA GLN A 78 7.98 7.78 -3.89
C GLN A 78 8.20 8.63 -5.15
N GLU A 79 8.67 8.02 -6.25
CA GLU A 79 8.92 8.72 -7.51
C GLU A 79 7.61 9.10 -8.21
N MET A 80 6.59 8.24 -8.18
CA MET A 80 5.31 8.52 -8.86
C MET A 80 4.37 9.39 -8.02
N PHE A 81 4.26 9.09 -6.72
CA PHE A 81 3.34 9.79 -5.81
C PHE A 81 4.06 10.88 -4.98
N GLY A 82 5.34 11.12 -5.24
CA GLY A 82 6.10 12.15 -4.55
C GLY A 82 6.30 11.89 -3.05
N LEU A 83 7.01 12.82 -2.39
CA LEU A 83 7.39 12.69 -0.99
C LEU A 83 6.22 12.73 0.00
N LYS A 84 5.07 13.30 -0.39
CA LYS A 84 3.87 13.37 0.46
C LYS A 84 3.11 12.04 0.53
N ALA A 85 3.33 11.13 -0.43
CA ALA A 85 2.65 9.84 -0.45
C ALA A 85 2.84 9.04 0.85
N LYS A 86 4.04 9.12 1.45
CA LYS A 86 4.35 8.43 2.71
C LYS A 86 3.36 8.76 3.83
N ASP A 87 2.81 9.98 3.85
CA ASP A 87 1.85 10.44 4.86
C ASP A 87 0.46 9.80 4.68
N TYR A 88 0.24 9.10 3.56
CA TYR A 88 -0.98 8.35 3.24
C TYR A 88 -0.72 6.84 3.12
N ILE A 89 0.51 6.37 3.38
CA ILE A 89 0.87 4.96 3.26
C ILE A 89 0.66 4.19 4.57
N ILE A 90 0.06 3.01 4.44
CA ILE A 90 0.11 1.91 5.42
C ILE A 90 0.90 0.76 4.80
N LEU A 91 1.83 0.20 5.56
CA LEU A 91 2.62 -0.97 5.16
C LEU A 91 1.90 -2.24 5.65
N LEU A 92 1.61 -3.14 4.73
CA LEU A 92 0.86 -4.36 5.01
C LEU A 92 1.74 -5.58 4.76
N VAL A 93 2.30 -6.16 5.81
CA VAL A 93 3.12 -7.37 5.73
C VAL A 93 2.18 -8.57 5.57
N THR A 94 2.26 -9.28 4.46
CA THR A 94 1.49 -10.51 4.24
C THR A 94 2.16 -11.69 4.92
N HIS A 95 1.61 -12.90 4.73
CA HIS A 95 2.23 -14.11 5.25
C HIS A 95 2.42 -14.10 6.78
N LYS A 96 1.48 -13.49 7.52
CA LYS A 96 1.55 -13.40 8.99
C LYS A 96 1.84 -14.73 9.69
N ASN A 97 1.34 -15.85 9.15
CA ASN A 97 1.60 -17.19 9.70
C ASN A 97 3.06 -17.63 9.54
N ASP A 98 3.72 -17.16 8.49
CA ASP A 98 5.12 -17.46 8.19
C ASP A 98 6.07 -16.58 9.03
N LEU A 99 5.53 -15.64 9.82
CA LEU A 99 6.30 -14.89 10.82
C LEU A 99 6.68 -15.75 12.05
N GLU A 100 6.34 -17.05 12.09
CA GLU A 100 6.66 -17.96 13.22
C GLU A 100 6.20 -17.41 14.59
N GLY A 101 5.05 -16.72 14.62
CA GLY A 101 4.55 -16.06 15.84
C GLY A 101 5.30 -14.77 16.22
N LYS A 102 6.23 -14.28 15.39
CA LYS A 102 6.85 -12.96 15.56
C LYS A 102 5.82 -11.87 15.25
N SER A 103 5.71 -10.89 16.13
CA SER A 103 4.88 -9.71 15.88
C SER A 103 5.45 -8.86 14.74
N VAL A 104 4.59 -8.02 14.14
CA VAL A 104 5.01 -6.97 13.19
C VAL A 104 6.17 -6.15 13.76
N ALA A 105 6.09 -5.77 15.03
CA ALA A 105 7.14 -5.02 15.71
C ALA A 105 8.48 -5.76 15.68
N LYS A 106 8.47 -7.08 15.88
CA LYS A 106 9.68 -7.90 15.79
C LYS A 106 10.21 -7.96 14.36
N PHE A 107 9.35 -8.12 13.35
CA PHE A 107 9.73 -8.08 11.93
C PHE A 107 10.42 -6.74 11.57
N ILE A 108 9.86 -5.62 11.99
CA ILE A 108 10.46 -4.28 11.81
C ILE A 108 11.83 -4.22 12.51
N SER A 109 11.91 -4.69 13.76
CA SER A 109 13.15 -4.63 14.55
C SER A 109 14.28 -5.50 13.97
N SER A 110 13.96 -6.63 13.33
CA SER A 110 14.94 -7.52 12.69
C SER A 110 15.24 -7.15 11.24
N SER A 111 14.54 -6.17 10.67
CA SER A 111 14.77 -5.72 9.30
C SER A 111 16.11 -4.98 9.17
N ASP A 112 16.63 -4.92 7.95
CA ASP A 112 17.81 -4.13 7.63
C ASP A 112 17.54 -2.61 7.75
N ALA A 113 18.61 -1.82 7.69
CA ALA A 113 18.54 -0.37 7.88
C ALA A 113 17.65 0.35 6.85
N SER A 114 17.60 -0.12 5.60
CA SER A 114 16.82 0.51 4.54
C SER A 114 15.32 0.31 4.76
N ARG A 115 14.90 -0.91 5.09
CA ARG A 115 13.51 -1.22 5.48
C ARG A 115 13.10 -0.46 6.74
N LYS A 116 13.95 -0.43 7.78
CA LYS A 116 13.69 0.32 9.01
C LYS A 116 13.46 1.81 8.74
N LYS A 117 14.28 2.41 7.87
CA LYS A 117 14.09 3.79 7.43
C LYS A 117 12.75 3.97 6.74
N TYR A 118 12.37 3.06 5.84
CA TYR A 118 11.08 3.11 5.15
C TYR A 118 9.87 2.99 6.09
N PHE A 119 9.92 2.07 7.07
CA PHE A 119 8.90 1.99 8.13
C PHE A 119 8.78 3.31 8.89
N ALA A 120 9.90 3.92 9.27
CA ALA A 120 9.91 5.19 9.99
C ALA A 120 9.37 6.36 9.14
N GLU A 121 9.71 6.42 7.85
CA GLU A 121 9.18 7.42 6.92
C GLU A 121 7.66 7.30 6.73
N CYS A 122 7.12 6.08 6.81
CA CYS A 122 5.68 5.82 6.85
C CYS A 122 5.10 5.91 8.27
N GLY A 123 5.78 6.60 9.20
CA GLY A 123 5.35 6.83 10.57
C GLY A 123 4.98 5.56 11.35
N ASN A 124 5.68 4.45 11.07
CA ASN A 124 5.48 3.14 11.67
C ASN A 124 4.05 2.57 11.53
N ARG A 125 3.29 3.01 10.53
CA ARG A 125 1.98 2.47 10.19
C ARG A 125 2.14 1.13 9.48
N CYS A 126 2.20 0.05 10.25
CA CYS A 126 2.47 -1.27 9.74
C CYS A 126 1.56 -2.32 10.40
N LEU A 127 1.00 -3.23 9.59
CA LEU A 127 0.14 -4.33 10.02
C LEU A 127 0.57 -5.64 9.37
N ALA A 128 0.27 -6.77 10.01
CA ALA A 128 0.45 -8.10 9.42
C ALA A 128 -0.89 -8.74 9.11
N PHE A 129 -1.03 -9.26 7.89
CA PHE A 129 -2.22 -9.92 7.40
C PHE A 129 -1.98 -11.41 7.15
N ASN A 130 -2.91 -12.23 7.64
CA ASN A 130 -3.05 -13.61 7.22
C ASN A 130 -4.15 -13.67 6.15
N ASN A 131 -3.76 -13.73 4.88
CA ASN A 131 -4.72 -13.81 3.76
C ASN A 131 -5.51 -15.14 3.73
N LYS A 132 -5.09 -16.13 4.51
CA LYS A 132 -5.79 -17.41 4.68
C LYS A 132 -6.71 -17.43 5.91
N ALA A 133 -6.74 -16.35 6.69
CA ALA A 133 -7.57 -16.23 7.89
C ALA A 133 -9.06 -16.37 7.55
N LYS A 134 -9.82 -16.95 8.47
CA LYS A 134 -11.27 -17.16 8.34
C LYS A 134 -11.99 -16.64 9.57
N LYS A 135 -13.29 -16.32 9.41
CA LYS A 135 -14.20 -15.93 10.49
C LYS A 135 -13.61 -14.77 11.34
N ALA A 136 -13.58 -14.93 12.67
CA ALA A 136 -13.17 -13.93 13.63
C ALA A 136 -11.74 -13.38 13.40
N GLU A 137 -10.78 -14.22 12.97
CA GLU A 137 -9.42 -13.72 12.69
C GLU A 137 -9.41 -12.76 11.50
N ARG A 138 -10.17 -13.08 10.44
CA ARG A 138 -10.31 -12.21 9.27
C ARG A 138 -11.00 -10.90 9.63
N GLU A 139 -12.05 -10.97 10.44
CA GLU A 139 -12.78 -9.79 10.91
C GLU A 139 -11.89 -8.89 11.79
N ALA A 140 -11.11 -9.48 12.69
CA ALA A 140 -10.20 -8.74 13.57
C ALA A 140 -9.09 -8.00 12.79
N GLN A 141 -8.44 -8.66 11.82
CA GLN A 141 -7.38 -8.00 11.03
C GLN A 141 -7.94 -6.89 10.12
N VAL A 142 -9.16 -7.06 9.58
CA VAL A 142 -9.83 -6.00 8.82
C VAL A 142 -10.20 -4.83 9.73
N ALA A 143 -10.72 -5.09 10.93
CA ALA A 143 -11.05 -4.04 11.90
C ALA A 143 -9.80 -3.25 12.34
N GLU A 144 -8.67 -3.93 12.53
CA GLU A 144 -7.38 -3.30 12.85
C GLU A 144 -6.92 -2.37 11.72
N LEU A 145 -7.01 -2.82 10.46
CA LEU A 145 -6.70 -1.99 9.29
C LEU A 145 -7.62 -0.77 9.20
N MET A 146 -8.93 -0.95 9.37
CA MET A 146 -9.89 0.17 9.34
C MET A 146 -9.61 1.19 10.45
N THR A 147 -9.26 0.74 11.66
CA THR A 147 -8.89 1.63 12.77
C THR A 147 -7.64 2.46 12.44
N MET A 148 -6.64 1.84 11.79
CA MET A 148 -5.43 2.55 11.37
C MET A 148 -5.71 3.56 10.25
N ILE A 149 -6.61 3.23 9.31
CA ILE A 149 -7.05 4.14 8.25
C ILE A 149 -7.77 5.34 8.86
N ASP A 150 -8.64 5.14 9.86
CA ASP A 150 -9.36 6.24 10.50
C ASP A 150 -8.41 7.21 11.20
N ALA A 151 -7.45 6.69 11.96
CA ALA A 151 -6.42 7.51 12.59
C ALA A 151 -5.52 8.24 11.57
N LEU A 152 -5.29 7.65 10.40
CA LEU A 152 -4.52 8.26 9.31
C LEU A 152 -5.29 9.43 8.69
N VAL A 153 -6.57 9.21 8.36
CA VAL A 153 -7.43 10.25 7.78
C VAL A 153 -7.62 11.41 8.75
N GLU A 154 -7.84 11.13 10.04
CA GLU A 154 -7.94 12.15 11.09
C GLU A 154 -6.65 12.97 11.19
N ARG A 155 -5.49 12.32 11.16
CA ARG A 155 -4.18 12.99 11.17
C ARG A 155 -3.96 13.91 9.96
N ASN A 156 -4.48 13.53 8.79
CA ASN A 156 -4.32 14.31 7.57
C ASN A 156 -5.31 15.49 7.46
N GLY A 157 -6.28 15.61 8.39
CA GLY A 157 -7.06 16.82 8.63
C GLY A 157 -7.75 17.36 7.37
N ASP A 158 -7.42 18.60 7.00
CA ASP A 158 -7.97 19.30 5.82
C ASP A 158 -7.62 18.64 4.47
N ALA A 159 -6.72 17.65 4.48
CA ALA A 159 -6.30 16.88 3.32
C ALA A 159 -6.56 15.38 3.53
N PRO A 160 -7.80 14.92 3.68
CA PRO A 160 -8.10 13.53 4.07
C PRO A 160 -7.77 12.49 2.99
N CYS A 161 -7.54 12.93 1.74
CA CYS A 161 -7.17 12.06 0.63
C CYS A 161 -5.88 12.55 -0.04
N TYR A 162 -5.11 11.61 -0.54
CA TYR A 162 -3.99 11.90 -1.41
C TYR A 162 -4.50 12.27 -2.81
N THR A 163 -4.16 13.44 -3.33
CA THR A 163 -4.71 13.94 -4.61
C THR A 163 -3.65 14.04 -5.70
N GLU A 164 -4.09 14.14 -6.96
CA GLU A 164 -3.18 14.37 -8.09
C GLU A 164 -2.31 15.63 -7.91
N ALA A 165 -2.83 16.67 -7.26
CA ALA A 165 -2.09 17.90 -6.95
C ALA A 165 -0.89 17.68 -5.99
N MET A 166 -0.87 16.55 -5.26
CA MET A 166 0.25 16.17 -4.39
C MET A 166 1.31 15.36 -5.13
N MET A 167 1.01 14.88 -6.33
CA MET A 167 1.96 14.15 -7.17
C MET A 167 3.06 15.09 -7.66
N LYS A 168 4.26 14.53 -7.84
CA LYS A 168 5.38 15.25 -8.43
C LYS A 168 5.74 14.56 -9.74
N PHE A 169 5.20 15.05 -10.85
CA PHE A 169 5.78 14.75 -12.15
C PHE A 169 6.97 15.69 -12.37
N LYS A 170 8.14 15.14 -12.66
CA LYS A 170 9.26 15.90 -13.24
C LYS A 170 9.17 15.85 -14.74
#